data_AF-A0A518HJ47-F1
#
_entry.id   AF-A0A518HJ47-F1
#
_cell.length_a   1.000
_cell.length_b   1.000
_cell.length_c   1.000
_cell.angle_alpha   90.00
_cell.angle_beta   90.00
_cell.angle_gamma   90.00
#
_symmetry.space_group_name_H-M   'P 1'
#
loop_
_entity.id
_entity.type
_entity.pdbx_description
1 polymer ?
#
loop_
_entity_poly.entity_id
_entity_poly.type
_entity_poly.pdbx_seq_one_letter_code
_entity_poly.pdbx_strand_id
1 'polypeptide(L)'
;MLGTTAPDAAFEIGISTLGSDRRDRNSISLVLLDLDPSRAVAELIAVACSTYEKTISSEIARAFREKADPSMLSEELGKALHSSDSKRRRVASFLASFCGSGICDEQLRSIAFSDRNWTVCAEAQAAIRSRQRESEAIELCVTVANLQPCEVWGTIDCILGLTDPGVLTLPNDPIGFVAVLSEQPYAVRRRTYESIRKLKKKVNDDMKSLAGKWKD
;
A
#
# COMPACT_ATOMS: atom_id res chain seq x y z
N MET A 1 -30.03 16.18 20.12
CA MET A 1 -29.57 15.19 19.13
C MET A 1 -28.87 15.91 17.98
N LEU A 2 -27.62 16.33 18.15
CA LEU A 2 -26.83 17.05 17.12
C LEU A 2 -25.41 16.46 16.96
N GLY A 3 -25.12 15.32 17.60
CA GLY A 3 -23.78 14.73 17.66
C GLY A 3 -23.48 13.65 16.60
N THR A 4 -24.49 13.14 15.89
CA THR A 4 -24.34 12.04 14.90
C THR A 4 -24.32 12.51 13.45
N THR A 5 -24.74 13.73 13.14
CA THR A 5 -24.83 14.24 11.76
C THR A 5 -23.51 14.77 11.19
N ALA A 6 -22.55 15.13 12.05
CA ALA A 6 -21.26 15.68 11.61
C ALA A 6 -20.26 14.62 11.09
N PRO A 7 -20.13 13.43 11.72
CA PRO A 7 -19.23 12.39 11.23
C PRO A 7 -19.68 11.78 9.90
N ASP A 8 -20.99 11.50 9.76
CA ASP A 8 -21.54 10.93 8.52
C ASP A 8 -21.38 11.90 7.34
N ALA A 9 -21.71 13.18 7.53
CA ALA A 9 -21.51 14.19 6.51
C ALA A 9 -20.03 14.37 6.14
N ALA A 10 -19.12 14.32 7.12
CA ALA A 10 -17.68 14.37 6.87
C ALA A 10 -17.18 13.15 6.08
N PHE A 11 -17.73 11.97 6.36
CA PHE A 11 -17.42 10.74 5.64
C PHE A 11 -17.85 10.83 4.17
N GLU A 12 -19.09 11.26 3.89
CA GLU A 12 -19.59 11.43 2.52
C GLU A 12 -18.77 12.46 1.73
N ILE A 13 -18.44 13.59 2.36
CA ILE A 13 -17.60 14.63 1.74
C ILE A 13 -16.22 14.07 1.42
N GLY A 14 -15.62 13.29 2.32
CA GLY A 14 -14.32 12.66 2.12
C GLY A 14 -14.32 11.71 0.93
N ILE A 15 -15.31 10.81 0.84
CA ILE A 15 -15.46 9.89 -0.31
C ILE A 15 -15.65 10.65 -1.62
N SER A 16 -16.52 11.67 -1.63
CA SER A 16 -16.75 12.52 -2.80
C SER A 16 -15.47 13.23 -3.26
N THR A 17 -14.67 13.72 -2.31
CA THR A 17 -13.42 14.45 -2.57
C THR A 17 -12.32 13.54 -3.11
N LEU A 18 -12.20 12.32 -2.61
CA LEU A 18 -11.26 11.31 -3.15
C LEU A 18 -11.49 11.06 -4.65
N GLY A 19 -12.76 11.00 -5.08
CA GLY A 19 -13.14 10.80 -6.47
C GLY A 19 -12.95 12.03 -7.38
N SER A 20 -12.99 13.25 -6.82
CA SER A 20 -13.15 14.49 -7.60
C SER A 20 -11.97 15.47 -7.56
N ASP A 21 -11.26 15.63 -6.43
CA ASP A 21 -10.19 16.64 -6.27
C ASP A 21 -8.81 16.00 -6.04
N ARG A 22 -7.77 16.55 -6.65
CA ARG A 22 -6.41 15.96 -6.76
C ARG A 22 -5.43 16.42 -5.69
N ARG A 23 -5.74 17.47 -4.91
CA ARG A 23 -4.70 18.16 -4.11
C ARG A 23 -4.45 17.58 -2.72
N ASP A 24 -5.44 16.92 -2.10
CA ASP A 24 -5.34 16.47 -0.69
C ASP A 24 -5.69 14.99 -0.45
N ARG A 25 -5.59 14.13 -1.48
CA ARG A 25 -6.04 12.71 -1.42
C ARG A 25 -5.30 11.84 -0.39
N ASN A 26 -4.03 12.14 -0.11
CA ASN A 26 -3.16 11.32 0.74
C ASN A 26 -3.67 11.15 2.18
N SER A 27 -4.32 12.16 2.76
CA SER A 27 -4.79 12.12 4.15
C SER A 27 -6.24 11.65 4.29
N ILE A 28 -7.05 11.75 3.22
CA ILE A 28 -8.48 11.47 3.31
C ILE A 28 -8.75 10.00 3.59
N SER A 29 -8.04 9.07 2.94
CA SER A 29 -8.19 7.64 3.20
C SER A 29 -7.92 7.27 4.66
N LEU A 30 -6.91 7.89 5.28
CA LEU A 30 -6.59 7.70 6.70
C LEU A 30 -7.69 8.28 7.60
N VAL A 31 -8.15 9.50 7.30
CA VAL A 31 -9.25 10.14 8.06
C VAL A 31 -10.53 9.30 8.00
N LEU A 32 -10.88 8.76 6.83
CA LEU A 32 -12.05 7.89 6.70
C LEU A 32 -11.92 6.62 7.52
N LEU A 33 -10.74 5.99 7.53
CA LEU A 33 -10.45 4.82 8.35
C LEU A 33 -10.49 5.15 9.86
N ASP A 34 -10.10 6.36 10.27
CA ASP A 34 -10.19 6.81 11.66
C ASP A 34 -11.63 7.14 12.08
N LEU A 35 -12.48 7.61 11.16
CA LEU A 35 -13.88 7.98 11.43
C LEU A 35 -14.79 6.74 11.54
N ASP A 36 -14.74 5.86 10.56
CA ASP A 36 -15.51 4.61 10.53
C ASP A 36 -14.70 3.53 9.79
N PRO A 37 -13.87 2.75 10.50
CA PRO A 37 -13.06 1.70 9.90
C PRO A 37 -13.90 0.67 9.14
N SER A 38 -15.09 0.36 9.67
CA SER A 38 -15.97 -0.68 9.14
C SER A 38 -16.50 -0.35 7.76
N ARG A 39 -16.96 0.89 7.61
CA ARG A 39 -17.48 1.40 6.36
C ARG A 39 -16.37 1.81 5.39
N ALA A 40 -15.30 2.41 5.89
CA ALA A 40 -14.21 2.95 5.08
C ALA A 40 -13.53 1.90 4.20
N VAL A 41 -13.28 0.68 4.71
CA VAL A 41 -12.58 -0.34 3.93
C VAL A 41 -13.33 -0.68 2.64
N ALA A 42 -14.62 -0.97 2.74
CA ALA A 42 -15.45 -1.32 1.58
C ALA A 42 -15.57 -0.16 0.58
N GLU A 43 -15.80 1.06 1.08
CA GLU A 43 -15.96 2.26 0.25
C GLU A 43 -14.66 2.65 -0.46
N LEU A 44 -13.52 2.58 0.23
CA LEU A 44 -12.21 2.87 -0.36
C LEU A 44 -11.85 1.84 -1.45
N ILE A 45 -12.17 0.55 -1.25
CA ILE A 45 -12.02 -0.45 -2.32
C ILE A 45 -12.91 -0.08 -3.51
N ALA A 46 -14.16 0.33 -3.27
CA ALA A 46 -15.07 0.74 -4.34
C ALA A 46 -14.55 1.97 -5.11
N VAL A 47 -14.00 2.97 -4.41
CA VAL A 47 -13.35 4.16 -5.01
C VAL A 47 -12.13 3.77 -5.84
N ALA A 48 -11.26 2.90 -5.34
CA ALA A 48 -10.11 2.41 -6.10
C ALA A 48 -10.55 1.72 -7.41
N CYS A 49 -11.61 0.91 -7.33
CA CYS A 49 -12.15 0.19 -8.48
C CYS A 49 -12.82 1.12 -9.50
N SER A 50 -13.56 2.13 -9.04
CA SER A 50 -14.30 3.05 -9.93
C SER A 50 -13.38 4.04 -10.63
N THR A 51 -12.38 4.58 -9.92
CA THR A 51 -11.39 5.49 -10.50
C THR A 51 -10.42 4.77 -11.43
N TYR A 52 -10.07 3.52 -11.07
CA TYR A 52 -9.10 2.69 -11.78
C TYR A 52 -7.76 3.45 -11.98
N GLU A 53 -7.41 4.29 -11.00
CA GLU A 53 -6.17 5.07 -10.97
C GLU A 53 -5.16 4.44 -10.01
N LYS A 54 -3.95 4.17 -10.50
CA LYS A 54 -2.88 3.53 -9.71
C LYS A 54 -2.43 4.40 -8.54
N THR A 55 -2.35 5.71 -8.75
CA THR A 55 -1.95 6.66 -7.71
C THR A 55 -2.93 6.63 -6.54
N ILE A 56 -4.23 6.78 -6.81
CA ILE A 56 -5.28 6.69 -5.77
C ILE A 56 -5.23 5.32 -5.08
N SER A 57 -5.13 4.24 -5.86
CA SER A 57 -5.07 2.90 -5.31
C SER A 57 -3.85 2.69 -4.41
N SER A 58 -2.69 3.29 -4.74
CA SER A 58 -1.49 3.20 -3.91
C SER A 58 -1.61 3.96 -2.59
N GLU A 59 -2.31 5.10 -2.60
CA GLU A 59 -2.59 5.90 -1.40
C GLU A 59 -3.55 5.15 -0.48
N ILE A 60 -4.62 4.58 -1.05
CA ILE A 60 -5.57 3.73 -0.33
C ILE A 60 -4.86 2.50 0.26
N ALA A 61 -4.02 1.83 -0.53
CA ALA A 61 -3.30 0.64 -0.07
C ALA A 61 -2.35 0.94 1.10
N ARG A 62 -1.64 2.07 1.06
CA ARG A 62 -0.79 2.53 2.18
C ARG A 62 -1.63 2.87 3.41
N ALA A 63 -2.79 3.52 3.24
CA ALA A 63 -3.70 3.81 4.34
C ALA A 63 -4.25 2.53 4.99
N PHE A 64 -4.60 1.52 4.19
CA PHE A 64 -4.97 0.21 4.70
C PHE A 64 -3.85 -0.43 5.52
N ARG A 65 -2.60 -0.39 5.02
CA ARG A 65 -1.45 -0.93 5.75
C ARG A 65 -1.19 -0.23 7.08
N GLU A 66 -1.56 1.05 7.19
CA GLU A 66 -1.39 1.83 8.43
C GLU A 66 -2.50 1.59 9.45
N LYS A 67 -3.77 1.57 9.01
CA LYS A 67 -4.93 1.72 9.92
C LYS A 67 -6.01 0.66 9.78
N ALA A 68 -6.09 -0.06 8.65
CA ALA A 68 -7.20 -0.98 8.45
C ALA A 68 -7.08 -2.20 9.37
N ASP A 69 -8.21 -2.65 9.90
CA ASP A 69 -8.30 -3.92 10.60
C ASP A 69 -7.96 -5.07 9.61
N PRO A 70 -6.97 -5.94 9.92
CA PRO A 70 -6.55 -7.00 9.02
C PRO A 70 -7.65 -8.00 8.66
N SER A 71 -8.55 -8.31 9.60
CA SER A 71 -9.60 -9.30 9.39
C SER A 71 -10.66 -8.78 8.41
N MET A 72 -11.09 -7.54 8.61
CA MET A 72 -12.04 -6.84 7.76
C MET A 72 -11.46 -6.56 6.37
N LEU A 73 -10.19 -6.12 6.31
CA LEU A 73 -9.50 -5.91 5.05
C LEU A 73 -9.40 -7.21 4.24
N SER A 74 -9.08 -8.33 4.90
CA SER A 74 -9.03 -9.65 4.28
C SER A 74 -10.41 -10.08 3.73
N GLU A 75 -11.49 -9.83 4.48
CA GLU A 75 -12.84 -10.14 4.05
C GLU A 75 -13.24 -9.32 2.80
N GLU A 76 -13.09 -8.00 2.85
CA GLU A 76 -13.51 -7.11 1.77
C GLU A 76 -12.64 -7.23 0.51
N LEU A 77 -11.32 -7.39 0.66
CA LEU A 77 -10.46 -7.73 -0.47
C LEU A 77 -10.80 -9.11 -1.04
N GLY A 78 -11.10 -10.09 -0.17
CA GLY A 78 -11.54 -11.42 -0.59
C GLY A 78 -12.80 -11.36 -1.47
N LYS A 79 -13.80 -10.56 -1.09
CA LYS A 79 -15.00 -10.30 -1.91
C LYS A 79 -14.65 -9.67 -3.25
N ALA A 80 -13.77 -8.65 -3.25
CA ALA A 80 -13.37 -7.95 -4.47
C ALA A 80 -12.54 -8.83 -5.43
N LEU A 81 -11.69 -9.71 -4.89
CA LEU A 81 -10.90 -10.69 -5.64
C LEU A 81 -11.78 -11.75 -6.33
N HIS A 82 -12.96 -12.09 -5.78
CA HIS A 82 -13.92 -13.00 -6.41
C HIS A 82 -14.98 -12.30 -7.28
N SER A 83 -14.83 -10.99 -7.52
CA SER A 83 -15.77 -10.23 -8.36
C SER A 83 -15.87 -10.80 -9.77
N SER A 84 -17.06 -10.77 -10.38
CA SER A 84 -17.23 -11.11 -11.80
C SER A 84 -16.53 -10.12 -12.73
N ASP A 85 -16.40 -8.86 -12.31
CA ASP A 85 -15.67 -7.80 -13.01
C ASP A 85 -14.15 -7.95 -12.86
N SER A 86 -13.45 -8.10 -13.99
CA SER A 86 -11.99 -8.23 -14.02
C SER A 86 -11.26 -6.96 -13.57
N LYS A 87 -11.84 -5.77 -13.78
CA LYS A 87 -11.19 -4.52 -13.32
C LYS A 87 -11.13 -4.49 -11.80
N ARG A 88 -12.24 -4.81 -11.14
CA ARG A 88 -12.29 -4.96 -9.68
C ARG A 88 -11.30 -6.01 -9.17
N ARG A 89 -11.19 -7.18 -9.81
CA ARG A 89 -10.19 -8.20 -9.40
C ARG A 89 -8.76 -7.72 -9.57
N ARG A 90 -8.45 -7.00 -10.65
CA ARG A 90 -7.11 -6.41 -10.90
C ARG A 90 -6.75 -5.39 -9.84
N VAL A 91 -7.66 -4.46 -9.53
CA VAL A 91 -7.46 -3.45 -8.48
C VAL A 91 -7.30 -4.11 -7.12
N ALA A 92 -8.15 -5.07 -6.77
CA ALA A 92 -8.04 -5.81 -5.52
C ALA A 92 -6.70 -6.53 -5.40
N SER A 93 -6.20 -7.12 -6.49
CA SER A 93 -4.87 -7.75 -6.53
C SER A 93 -3.76 -6.74 -6.25
N PHE A 94 -3.85 -5.54 -6.84
CA PHE A 94 -2.92 -4.46 -6.58
C PHE A 94 -2.98 -3.97 -5.12
N LEU A 95 -4.15 -3.72 -4.57
CA LEU A 95 -4.30 -3.29 -3.16
C LEU A 95 -3.73 -4.35 -2.21
N ALA A 96 -3.99 -5.62 -2.50
CA ALA A 96 -3.46 -6.74 -1.74
C ALA A 96 -1.92 -6.76 -1.75
N SER A 97 -1.23 -6.24 -2.77
CA SER A 97 0.24 -6.21 -2.81
C SER A 97 0.91 -5.45 -1.66
N PHE A 98 0.19 -4.54 -1.00
CA PHE A 98 0.66 -3.76 0.15
C PHE A 98 0.29 -4.39 1.50
N CYS A 99 -0.54 -5.44 1.50
CA CYS A 99 -0.92 -6.13 2.73
C CYS A 99 0.18 -7.08 3.19
N GLY A 100 0.26 -7.30 4.50
CA GLY A 100 1.21 -8.25 5.08
C GLY A 100 0.90 -9.69 4.66
N SER A 101 1.85 -10.60 4.90
CA SER A 101 1.63 -12.04 4.73
C SER A 101 0.40 -12.50 5.53
N GLY A 102 -0.36 -13.45 4.98
CA GLY A 102 -1.58 -13.99 5.57
C GLY A 102 -2.87 -13.33 5.09
N ILE A 103 -2.82 -12.11 4.53
CA ILE A 103 -4.03 -11.43 4.02
C ILE A 103 -4.30 -11.85 2.58
N CYS A 104 -5.36 -12.63 2.35
CA CYS A 104 -5.78 -13.11 1.02
C CYS A 104 -4.73 -13.92 0.22
N ASP A 105 -3.78 -14.58 0.88
CA ASP A 105 -2.68 -15.29 0.19
C ASP A 105 -3.20 -16.40 -0.75
N GLU A 106 -4.18 -17.19 -0.30
CA GLU A 106 -4.76 -18.28 -1.10
C GLU A 106 -5.53 -17.74 -2.31
N GLN A 107 -6.34 -16.70 -2.11
CA GLN A 107 -7.12 -16.04 -3.14
C GLN A 107 -6.21 -15.43 -4.20
N LEU A 108 -5.14 -14.72 -3.79
CA LEU A 108 -4.15 -14.17 -4.71
C LEU A 108 -3.45 -15.25 -5.53
N ARG A 109 -3.05 -16.37 -4.89
CA ARG A 109 -2.44 -17.50 -5.62
C ARG A 109 -3.41 -18.10 -6.61
N SER A 110 -4.66 -18.33 -6.23
CA SER A 110 -5.69 -18.83 -7.14
C SER A 110 -5.85 -17.93 -8.37
N ILE A 111 -5.97 -16.62 -8.17
CA ILE A 111 -6.11 -15.64 -9.26
C ILE A 111 -4.86 -15.58 -10.14
N ALA A 112 -3.67 -15.60 -9.53
CA ALA A 112 -2.39 -15.52 -10.25
C ALA A 112 -2.18 -16.65 -11.28
N PHE A 113 -2.84 -17.80 -11.10
CA PHE A 113 -2.66 -18.99 -11.95
C PHE A 113 -3.95 -19.51 -12.61
N SER A 114 -5.11 -18.95 -12.28
CA SER A 114 -6.40 -19.47 -12.78
C SER A 114 -7.38 -18.40 -13.23
N ASP A 115 -7.05 -17.11 -13.14
CA ASP A 115 -7.91 -16.07 -13.71
C ASP A 115 -7.96 -16.17 -15.24
N ARG A 116 -9.13 -15.91 -15.81
CA ARG A 116 -9.35 -15.92 -17.26
C ARG A 116 -8.74 -14.70 -17.95
N ASN A 117 -8.55 -13.60 -17.21
CA ASN A 117 -7.97 -12.37 -17.74
C ASN A 117 -6.48 -12.29 -17.39
N TRP A 118 -5.64 -12.35 -18.43
CA TRP A 118 -4.18 -12.27 -18.30
C TRP A 118 -3.70 -11.05 -17.50
N THR A 119 -4.33 -9.89 -17.67
CA THR A 119 -3.92 -8.67 -16.96
C THR A 119 -4.17 -8.77 -15.45
N VAL A 120 -5.19 -9.53 -15.05
CA VAL A 120 -5.47 -9.84 -13.64
C VAL A 120 -4.42 -10.82 -13.11
N CYS A 121 -4.11 -11.90 -13.85
CA CYS A 121 -3.04 -12.82 -13.49
C CYS A 121 -1.71 -12.09 -13.27
N ALA A 122 -1.33 -11.23 -14.23
CA ALA A 122 -0.09 -10.48 -14.18
C ALA A 122 -0.01 -9.55 -12.96
N GLU A 123 -1.11 -8.89 -12.60
CA GLU A 123 -1.18 -8.02 -11.42
C GLU A 123 -1.11 -8.84 -10.12
N ALA A 124 -1.84 -9.96 -10.03
CA ALA A 124 -1.78 -10.86 -8.86
C ALA A 124 -0.37 -11.47 -8.67
N GLN A 125 0.30 -11.86 -9.75
CA GLN A 125 1.69 -12.32 -9.70
C GLN A 125 2.64 -11.20 -9.28
N ALA A 126 2.41 -9.96 -9.74
CA ALA A 126 3.19 -8.81 -9.29
C ALA A 126 2.97 -8.54 -7.81
N ALA A 127 1.74 -8.68 -7.30
CA ALA A 127 1.41 -8.56 -5.89
C ALA A 127 2.14 -9.59 -5.03
N ILE A 128 2.15 -10.86 -5.45
CA ILE A 128 2.88 -11.93 -4.76
C ILE A 128 4.39 -11.61 -4.71
N ARG A 129 4.98 -11.18 -5.85
CA ARG A 129 6.40 -10.80 -5.88
C ARG A 129 6.71 -9.60 -4.98
N SER A 130 5.80 -8.62 -4.92
CA SER A 130 5.94 -7.46 -4.04
C SER A 130 6.00 -7.89 -2.56
N ARG A 131 5.10 -8.77 -2.14
CA ARG A 131 5.08 -9.31 -0.78
C ARG A 131 6.32 -10.14 -0.46
N GLN A 132 6.82 -10.92 -1.41
CA GLN A 132 8.08 -11.68 -1.24
C GLN A 132 9.27 -10.75 -1.02
N ARG A 133 9.41 -9.69 -1.83
CA ARG A 133 10.47 -8.69 -1.67
C ARG A 133 10.36 -7.95 -0.33
N GLU A 134 9.15 -7.60 0.10
CA GLU A 134 8.95 -7.01 1.43
C GLU A 134 9.36 -7.97 2.55
N SER A 135 9.03 -9.25 2.44
CA SER A 135 9.49 -10.28 3.40
C SER A 135 11.01 -10.37 3.46
N GLU A 136 11.69 -10.38 2.32
CA GLU A 136 13.16 -10.34 2.25
C GLU A 136 13.72 -9.07 2.91
N ALA A 137 13.07 -7.92 2.72
CA ALA A 137 13.48 -6.68 3.37
C ALA A 137 13.31 -6.72 4.90
N ILE A 138 12.25 -7.34 5.40
CA ILE A 138 12.04 -7.57 6.84
C ILE A 138 13.17 -8.45 7.40
N GLU A 139 13.52 -9.54 6.71
CA GLU A 139 14.63 -10.41 7.10
C GLU A 139 15.97 -9.64 7.13
N LEU A 140 16.24 -8.83 6.11
CA LEU A 140 17.43 -7.98 6.07
C LEU A 140 17.47 -7.00 7.25
N CYS A 141 16.33 -6.38 7.61
CA CYS A 141 16.26 -5.45 8.74
C CYS A 141 16.74 -6.09 10.05
N VAL A 142 16.37 -7.36 10.31
CA VAL A 142 16.79 -8.10 11.52
C VAL A 142 18.31 -8.31 11.57
N THR A 143 18.98 -8.36 10.41
CA THR A 143 20.43 -8.61 10.36
C THR A 143 21.29 -7.36 10.52
N VAL A 144 20.75 -6.15 10.22
CA VAL A 144 21.54 -4.91 10.10
C VAL A 144 22.38 -4.60 11.34
N ALA A 145 21.84 -4.83 12.54
CA ALA A 145 22.54 -4.53 13.79
C ALA A 145 23.83 -5.35 13.99
N ASN A 146 23.97 -6.49 13.30
CA ASN A 146 25.11 -7.40 13.43
C ASN A 146 26.12 -7.26 12.28
N LEU A 147 25.88 -6.36 11.33
CA LEU A 147 26.74 -6.17 10.17
C LEU A 147 27.94 -5.26 10.44
N GLN A 148 29.00 -5.43 9.66
CA GLN A 148 30.11 -4.48 9.69
C GLN A 148 29.67 -3.12 9.10
N PRO A 149 30.24 -1.99 9.56
CA PRO A 149 29.81 -0.66 9.11
C PRO A 149 29.82 -0.44 7.59
N CYS A 150 30.69 -1.13 6.84
CA CYS A 150 30.73 -1.07 5.38
C CYS A 150 29.58 -1.84 4.72
N GLU A 151 29.09 -2.90 5.34
CA GLU A 151 28.00 -3.76 4.85
C GLU A 151 26.63 -3.12 5.12
N VAL A 152 26.49 -2.40 6.23
CA VAL A 152 25.26 -1.68 6.62
C VAL A 152 24.72 -0.82 5.48
N TRP A 153 25.61 -0.09 4.78
CA TRP A 153 25.21 0.77 3.67
C TRP A 153 24.59 -0.01 2.51
N GLY A 154 25.25 -1.10 2.09
CA GLY A 154 24.76 -1.95 1.01
C GLY A 154 23.44 -2.61 1.38
N THR A 155 23.32 -3.11 2.61
CA THR A 155 22.10 -3.74 3.10
C THR A 155 20.93 -2.75 3.17
N ILE A 156 21.16 -1.51 3.63
CA ILE A 156 20.13 -0.46 3.61
C ILE A 156 19.71 -0.17 2.18
N ASP A 157 20.65 0.01 1.24
CA ASP A 157 20.31 0.26 -0.17
C ASP A 157 19.50 -0.91 -0.79
N CYS A 158 19.79 -2.16 -0.39
CA CYS A 158 18.97 -3.33 -0.75
C CYS A 158 17.55 -3.25 -0.18
N ILE A 159 17.38 -2.95 1.11
CA ILE A 159 16.07 -2.81 1.75
C ILE A 159 15.24 -1.73 1.03
N LEU A 160 15.86 -0.59 0.70
CA LEU A 160 15.21 0.49 -0.04
C LEU A 160 14.75 0.06 -1.45
N GLY A 161 15.47 -0.87 -2.09
CA GLY A 161 15.14 -1.39 -3.42
C GLY A 161 14.05 -2.47 -3.43
N LEU A 162 13.84 -3.13 -2.30
CA LEU A 162 12.88 -4.23 -2.14
C LEU A 162 11.49 -3.77 -1.71
N THR A 163 11.35 -2.55 -1.20
CA THR A 163 10.14 -2.09 -0.49
C THR A 163 9.52 -0.85 -1.15
N ASP A 164 8.22 -0.65 -0.92
CA ASP A 164 7.58 0.62 -1.29
C ASP A 164 8.10 1.75 -0.38
N PRO A 165 8.66 2.84 -0.95
CA PRO A 165 9.20 3.93 -0.15
C PRO A 165 8.18 4.65 0.75
N GLY A 166 6.87 4.57 0.42
CA GLY A 166 5.79 5.06 1.28
C GLY A 166 5.64 4.21 2.55
N VAL A 167 5.70 2.89 2.40
CA VAL A 167 5.59 1.92 3.50
C VAL A 167 6.74 2.06 4.51
N LEU A 168 7.98 2.29 4.04
CA LEU A 168 9.17 2.49 4.88
C LEU A 168 9.09 3.67 5.87
N THR A 169 8.12 4.56 5.69
CA THR A 169 7.97 5.77 6.49
C THR A 169 6.64 5.83 7.24
N LEU A 170 5.88 4.74 7.22
CA LEU A 170 4.61 4.69 7.94
C LEU A 170 4.86 4.74 9.45
N PRO A 171 3.98 5.40 10.23
CA PRO A 171 4.17 5.55 11.67
C PRO A 171 4.23 4.23 12.44
N ASN A 172 3.51 3.21 11.98
CA ASN A 172 3.48 1.88 12.60
C ASN A 172 4.70 1.00 12.25
N ASP A 173 5.62 1.51 11.42
CA ASP A 173 6.86 0.84 10.99
C ASP A 173 6.66 -0.65 10.64
N PRO A 174 5.83 -0.97 9.62
CA PRO A 174 5.39 -2.34 9.36
C PRO A 174 6.51 -3.27 8.89
N ILE A 175 7.70 -2.72 8.62
CA ILE A 175 8.91 -3.44 8.21
C ILE A 175 9.95 -3.48 9.36
N GLY A 176 9.84 -2.61 10.38
CA GLY A 176 10.85 -2.42 11.42
C GLY A 176 12.05 -1.56 10.96
N PHE A 177 11.94 -0.92 9.80
CA PHE A 177 13.05 -0.20 9.19
C PHE A 177 13.40 1.10 9.91
N VAL A 178 12.39 1.82 10.42
CA VAL A 178 12.60 3.07 11.16
C VAL A 178 13.36 2.80 12.45
N ALA A 179 12.98 1.73 13.16
CA ALA A 179 13.68 1.27 14.36
C ALA A 179 15.17 0.99 14.06
N VAL A 180 15.44 0.14 13.05
CA VAL A 180 16.80 -0.20 12.63
C VAL A 180 17.61 1.02 12.22
N LEU A 181 17.01 1.92 11.44
CA LEU A 181 17.68 3.13 10.97
C LEU A 181 18.00 4.08 12.13
N SER A 182 17.15 4.14 13.16
CA SER A 182 17.32 5.05 14.29
C SER A 182 18.62 4.80 15.08
N GLU A 183 19.08 3.55 15.11
CA GLU A 183 20.31 3.09 15.76
C GLU A 183 21.57 3.39 14.96
N GLN A 184 21.44 3.82 13.70
CA GLN A 184 22.58 4.06 12.82
C GLN A 184 23.20 5.46 13.01
N PRO A 185 24.50 5.63 12.67
CA PRO A 185 25.15 6.94 12.67
C PRO A 185 24.37 7.98 11.87
N TYR A 186 24.41 9.25 12.30
CA TYR A 186 23.67 10.34 11.67
C TYR A 186 23.89 10.46 10.15
N ALA A 187 25.12 10.24 9.69
CA ALA A 187 25.46 10.27 8.27
C ALA A 187 24.68 9.22 7.45
N VAL A 188 24.53 8.00 8.00
CA VAL A 188 23.73 6.92 7.40
C VAL A 188 22.28 7.34 7.35
N ARG A 189 21.71 7.75 8.50
CA ARG A 189 20.31 8.18 8.62
C ARG A 189 19.96 9.27 7.61
N ARG A 190 20.78 10.32 7.54
CA ARG A 190 20.58 11.44 6.63
C ARG A 190 20.57 10.99 5.16
N ARG A 191 21.57 10.22 4.73
CA ARG A 191 21.62 9.71 3.35
C ARG A 191 20.41 8.82 3.05
N THR A 192 20.04 7.94 3.96
CA THR A 192 18.86 7.07 3.80
C THR A 192 17.58 7.88 3.62
N TYR A 193 17.34 8.91 4.44
CA TYR A 193 16.17 9.79 4.27
C TYR A 193 16.18 10.55 2.94
N GLU A 194 17.35 11.01 2.48
CA GLU A 194 17.48 11.62 1.15
C GLU A 194 17.17 10.61 0.03
N SER A 195 17.62 9.37 0.14
CA SER A 195 17.32 8.27 -0.79
C SER A 195 15.82 7.94 -0.81
N ILE A 196 15.18 7.77 0.36
CA ILE A 196 13.73 7.54 0.46
C ILE A 196 12.97 8.67 -0.23
N ARG A 197 13.35 9.94 0.02
CA ARG A 197 12.70 11.09 -0.61
C ARG A 197 12.82 11.04 -2.14
N LYS A 198 14.01 10.71 -2.67
CA LYS A 198 14.23 10.56 -4.12
C LYS A 198 13.42 9.41 -4.69
N LEU A 199 13.39 8.26 -4.02
CA LEU A 199 12.63 7.08 -4.44
C LEU A 199 11.12 7.34 -4.42
N LYS A 200 10.58 7.95 -3.35
CA LYS A 200 9.17 8.38 -3.29
C LYS A 200 8.79 9.28 -4.45
N LYS A 201 9.63 10.29 -4.75
CA LYS A 201 9.40 11.18 -5.87
C LYS A 201 9.38 10.41 -7.19
N LYS A 202 10.38 9.55 -7.42
CA LYS A 202 10.48 8.72 -8.62
C LYS A 202 9.24 7.82 -8.79
N VAL A 203 8.84 7.09 -7.76
CA VAL A 203 7.66 6.20 -7.80
C VAL A 203 6.39 6.99 -8.11
N ASN A 204 6.20 8.15 -7.49
CA ASN A 204 5.05 9.00 -7.76
C ASN A 204 5.06 9.58 -9.19
N ASP A 205 6.24 9.97 -9.69
CA ASP A 205 6.41 10.47 -11.06
C ASP A 205 6.18 9.34 -12.09
N ASP A 206 6.63 8.12 -11.81
CA ASP A 206 6.41 6.93 -12.64
C ASP A 206 4.92 6.55 -12.70
N MET A 207 4.21 6.58 -11.55
CA MET A 207 2.75 6.35 -11.50
C MET A 207 1.97 7.43 -12.26
N LYS A 208 2.45 8.68 -12.29
CA LYS A 208 1.84 9.78 -13.06
C LYS A 208 2.15 9.73 -14.55
N SER A 209 3.38 9.36 -14.92
CA SER A 209 3.88 9.40 -16.31
C SER A 209 3.34 8.28 -17.20
N LEU A 210 2.93 7.13 -16.62
CA LEU A 210 2.27 6.04 -17.35
C LEU A 210 0.80 6.33 -17.77
N ALA A 211 0.34 7.57 -17.58
CA ALA A 211 -1.03 8.07 -17.76
C ALA A 211 -2.05 7.51 -16.74
N GLY A 212 -1.68 7.44 -15.45
CA GLY A 212 -2.54 7.41 -14.25
C GLY A 212 -3.47 6.21 -14.04
N LYS A 213 -3.95 5.58 -15.12
CA LYS A 213 -4.91 4.49 -15.16
C LYS A 213 -4.26 3.22 -15.68
N TRP A 214 -4.74 2.07 -15.22
CA TRP A 214 -4.37 0.80 -15.84
C TRP A 214 -4.78 0.80 -17.32
N LYS A 215 -3.83 0.45 -18.19
CA LYS A 215 -4.12 0.17 -19.61
C LYS A 215 -4.55 -1.30 -19.70
N ASP A 216 -5.63 -1.52 -20.44
CA ASP A 216 -6.13 -2.85 -20.78
C ASP A 216 -5.39 -3.38 -22.01
#